data_AF-A0A351XK23-F1
#
_entry.id   AF-A0A351XK23-F1
#
_cell.length_a   1.000
_cell.length_b   1.000
_cell.length_c   1.000
_cell.angle_alpha   90.00
_cell.angle_beta   90.00
_cell.angle_gamma   90.00
#
_symmetry.space_group_name_H-M   'P 1'
#
loop_
_entity.id
_entity.type
_entity.pdbx_description
1 polymer ?
#
loop_
_entity_poly.entity_id
_entity_poly.type
_entity_poly.pdbx_seq_one_letter_code
_entity_poly.pdbx_strand_id
1 'polypeptide(L)' 'TGVPFTAHTTNPVPFILVNYDENYTLREGGCLADIAPTLIEIMGLKQPEEMTGKSLLVRK' A
#
# COMPACT_ATOMS: atom_id res chain seq x y z
N THR A 1 -8.61 -13.97 29.03
CA THR A 1 -9.07 -13.41 30.33
C THR A 1 -10.35 -12.60 30.21
N GLY A 2 -10.92 -12.35 29.01
CA GLY A 2 -12.21 -11.65 28.88
C GLY A 2 -12.19 -10.17 29.27
N VAL A 3 -11.01 -9.63 29.58
CA VAL A 3 -10.82 -8.22 29.94
C VAL A 3 -10.73 -7.36 28.68
N PRO A 4 -11.09 -6.07 28.75
CA PRO A 4 -10.94 -5.14 27.63
C PRO A 4 -9.51 -5.13 27.07
N PHE A 5 -9.41 -5.12 25.74
CA PHE A 5 -8.14 -4.94 25.03
C PHE A 5 -8.09 -3.51 24.47
N THR A 6 -7.15 -2.70 24.95
CA THR A 6 -7.07 -1.25 24.67
C THR A 6 -5.83 -0.84 23.87
N ALA A 7 -4.97 -1.78 23.50
CA ALA A 7 -3.79 -1.52 22.67
C ALA A 7 -4.11 -1.65 21.17
N HIS A 8 -3.20 -1.22 20.31
CA HIS A 8 -3.24 -1.55 18.90
C HIS A 8 -3.02 -3.06 18.66
N THR A 9 -3.34 -3.51 17.45
CA THR A 9 -3.04 -4.88 16.99
C THR A 9 -1.88 -4.85 15.99
N THR A 10 -1.26 -6.01 15.75
CA THR A 10 -0.26 -6.21 14.69
C THR A 10 -0.86 -6.88 13.45
N ASN A 11 -2.19 -6.84 13.31
CA ASN A 11 -2.87 -7.41 12.17
C ASN A 11 -2.54 -6.60 10.90
N PRO A 12 -2.43 -7.27 9.73
CA PRO A 12 -2.36 -6.56 8.47
C PRO A 12 -3.62 -5.72 8.25
N VAL A 13 -3.47 -4.65 7.47
CA VAL A 13 -4.56 -3.71 7.14
C VAL A 13 -5.01 -3.88 5.70
N PRO A 14 -6.30 -3.68 5.38
CA PRO A 14 -6.76 -3.66 4.01
C PRO A 14 -6.20 -2.44 3.26
N PHE A 15 -5.85 -2.63 2.00
CA PHE A 15 -5.46 -1.55 1.08
C PHE A 15 -6.20 -1.77 -0.24
N ILE A 16 -6.95 -0.77 -0.69
CA ILE A 16 -7.93 -0.93 -1.79
C ILE A 16 -7.63 0.10 -2.88
N LEU A 17 -7.53 -0.38 -4.12
CA LEU A 17 -7.44 0.45 -5.31
C LEU A 17 -8.86 0.67 -5.87
N VAL A 18 -9.32 1.92 -5.89
CA VAL A 18 -10.68 2.28 -6.31
C VAL A 18 -10.63 3.16 -7.55
N ASN A 19 -11.44 2.82 -8.56
CA ASN A 19 -11.61 3.62 -9.78
C ASN A 19 -10.28 3.96 -10.49
N TYR A 20 -9.43 2.95 -10.66
CA TYR A 20 -8.19 3.04 -11.44
C TYR A 20 -8.28 2.14 -12.69
N ASP A 21 -7.22 2.12 -13.50
CA ASP A 21 -7.11 1.28 -14.69
C ASP A 21 -7.32 -0.20 -14.35
N GLU A 22 -8.26 -0.84 -15.06
CA GLU A 22 -8.64 -2.24 -14.89
C GLU A 22 -7.53 -3.24 -15.23
N ASN A 23 -6.51 -2.82 -15.98
CA ASN A 23 -5.32 -3.62 -16.28
C ASN A 23 -4.36 -3.70 -15.10
N TYR A 24 -4.61 -2.97 -14.01
CA TYR A 24 -3.76 -2.96 -12.82
C TYR A 24 -4.42 -3.64 -11.63
N THR A 25 -3.59 -4.17 -10.75
CA THR A 25 -3.96 -4.70 -9.43
C THR A 25 -2.88 -4.32 -8.41
N LEU A 26 -3.08 -4.71 -7.16
CA LEU A 26 -2.13 -4.51 -6.07
C LEU A 26 -1.34 -5.79 -5.82
N ARG A 27 -0.03 -5.67 -5.59
CA ARG A 27 0.81 -6.80 -5.16
C ARG A 27 0.50 -7.19 -3.72
N GLU A 28 0.68 -8.48 -3.43
CA GLU A 28 0.66 -9.01 -2.07
C GLU A 28 1.94 -8.68 -1.28
N GLY A 29 1.85 -8.77 0.05
CA GLY A 29 2.99 -8.59 0.95
C GLY A 29 3.53 -7.16 1.00
N GLY A 30 2.67 -6.16 0.82
CA GLY A 30 3.00 -4.74 0.97
C GLY A 30 3.18 -4.30 2.42
N CYS A 31 3.76 -3.11 2.60
CA CYS A 31 3.86 -2.42 3.89
C CYS A 31 3.54 -0.93 3.75
N LEU A 32 3.50 -0.20 4.87
CA LEU A 32 3.13 1.22 4.86
C LEU A 32 4.10 2.11 4.05
N ALA A 33 5.37 1.73 3.95
CA ALA A 33 6.37 2.47 3.18
C ALA A 33 6.09 2.44 1.66
N ASP A 34 5.27 1.52 1.19
CA ASP A 34 4.94 1.32 -0.22
C ASP A 34 3.80 2.26 -0.68
N ILE A 35 3.06 2.88 0.24
CA ILE A 35 1.89 3.71 -0.08
C ILE A 35 2.28 4.96 -0.88
N ALA A 36 3.30 5.70 -0.43
CA ALA A 36 3.72 6.92 -1.11
C ALA A 36 4.29 6.64 -2.51
N PRO A 37 5.22 5.67 -2.71
CA PRO A 37 5.62 5.20 -4.03
C PRO A 37 4.44 4.83 -4.95
N THR A 38 3.44 4.13 -4.42
CA THR A 38 2.23 3.76 -5.18
C THR A 38 1.46 4.99 -5.64
N LEU A 39 1.26 5.97 -4.76
CA LEU A 39 0.51 7.19 -5.07
C LEU A 39 1.22 8.03 -6.14
N ILE A 40 2.54 8.21 -6.03
CA ILE A 40 3.27 9.03 -7.00
C ILE A 40 3.38 8.34 -8.37
N GLU A 41 3.41 7.01 -8.42
CA GLU A 41 3.30 6.27 -9.69
C GLU A 41 1.93 6.49 -10.35
N ILE A 42 0.83 6.44 -9.58
CA ILE A 42 -0.52 6.77 -10.08
C ILE A 42 -0.57 8.18 -10.68
N MET A 43 0.14 9.12 -10.07
CA MET A 43 0.23 10.52 -10.53
C MET A 43 1.19 10.71 -11.73
N GLY A 44 1.91 9.67 -12.16
CA GLY A 44 2.91 9.76 -13.22
C GLY A 44 4.17 10.53 -12.84
N LEU A 45 4.48 10.59 -11.54
CA LEU A 45 5.66 11.29 -11.00
C LEU A 45 6.85 10.33 -10.84
N LYS A 46 8.06 10.85 -10.99
CA LYS A 46 9.29 10.07 -10.74
C LYS A 46 9.48 9.86 -9.24
N GLN A 47 9.72 8.63 -8.83
CA GLN A 47 10.09 8.30 -7.46
C GLN A 47 11.50 8.84 -7.12
N PRO A 48 11.66 9.58 -6.01
CA PRO A 48 12.98 10.01 -5.52
C PRO A 48 13.75 8.83 -4.90
N GLU A 49 15.08 8.90 -4.90
CA GLU A 49 15.95 7.80 -4.47
C GLU A 49 15.85 7.51 -2.96
N GLU A 50 15.48 8.51 -2.16
CA GLU A 50 15.28 8.39 -0.72
C GLU A 50 14.03 7.56 -0.37
N MET A 51 13.06 7.43 -1.29
CA MET A 51 11.93 6.52 -1.11
C MET A 51 12.38 5.10 -1.43
N THR A 52 12.65 4.33 -0.39
CA THR A 52 13.08 2.92 -0.52
C THR A 52 11.91 1.93 -0.64
N GLY A 53 10.70 2.37 -0.32
CA GLY A 53 9.47 1.60 -0.56
C GLY A 53 9.24 1.37 -2.06
N LYS A 54 8.44 0.37 -2.39
CA LYS A 54 8.15 -0.01 -3.77
C LYS A 54 6.66 0.04 -3.99
N SER A 55 6.25 0.69 -5.09
CA SER A 55 4.85 0.73 -5.49
C SER A 55 4.18 -0.65 -5.41
N LEU A 56 2.93 -0.62 -4.94
CA LEU A 56 2.06 -1.79 -4.87
C LEU A 56 1.38 -2.04 -6.20
N LEU A 57 1.37 -1.09 -7.14
CA LEU A 57 0.77 -1.30 -8.45
C LEU A 57 1.54 -2.35 -9.24
N VAL A 58 0.81 -3.29 -9.80
CA VAL A 58 1.31 -4.26 -10.78
C VAL A 58 0.30 -4.39 -11.91
N ARG A 59 0.81 -4.58 -13.13
CA ARG A 59 -0.05 -4.91 -14.26
C ARG A 59 -0.50 -6.37 -14.12
N LYS A 60 -1.79 -6.62 -14.38
CA LYS A 60 -2.38 -7.97 -14.44
C LYS A 60 -1.76 -8.80 -15.56
#